data_AF-A0A1F5FG62-F1
#
_entry.id   AF-A0A1F5FG62-F1
#
_cell.length_a   1.000
_cell.length_b   1.000
_cell.length_c   1.000
_cell.angle_alpha   90.00
_cell.angle_beta   90.00
_cell.angle_gamma   90.00
#
_symmetry.space_group_name_H-M   'P 1'
#
loop_
_entity.id
_entity.type
_entity.pdbx_description
1 polymer ?
#
loop_
_entity_poly.entity_id
_entity_poly.type
_entity_poly.pdbx_seq_one_letter_code
_entity_poly.pdbx_strand_id
1 'polypeptide(L)' 'MSDKSGGRQGGGSSEKNGPNEAARDAARDAGLDKDQAKELHRQITGQGLTDKEVRELANEIKNGQ' A
#
# COMPACT_ATOMS: atom_id res chain seq x y z
N MET A 1 32.81 8.36 27.29
CA MET A 1 31.52 8.09 27.95
C MET A 1 30.63 9.29 27.64
N SER A 2 29.63 9.27 26.75
CA SER A 2 28.79 8.17 26.27
C SER A 2 28.35 8.41 24.83
N ASP A 3 28.62 7.42 23.97
CA ASP A 3 27.98 7.22 22.68
C ASP A 3 26.49 6.94 22.91
N LYS A 4 25.60 7.79 22.37
CA LYS A 4 24.17 7.48 22.31
C LYS A 4 23.67 7.70 20.89
N SER A 5 24.02 6.73 20.06
CA SER A 5 23.20 6.09 19.04
C SER A 5 21.77 6.66 18.93
N GLY A 6 21.61 7.71 18.14
CA GLY A 6 20.31 8.21 17.69
C GLY A 6 19.88 7.51 16.41
N GLY A 7 19.86 6.17 16.41
CA GLY A 7 19.32 5.37 15.32
C GLY A 7 17.82 5.63 15.19
N ARG A 8 17.42 6.56 14.34
CA ARG A 8 16.08 6.56 13.75
C ARG A 8 16.06 5.55 12.61
N GLN A 9 16.04 4.28 12.98
CA GLN A 9 15.48 3.22 12.14
C GLN A 9 13.95 3.41 12.14
N GLY A 10 13.47 4.19 11.19
CA GLY A 10 12.07 4.13 10.74
C GLY A 10 12.09 3.58 9.32
N GLY A 11 12.12 2.25 9.21
CA GLY A 11 12.09 1.55 7.92
C GLY A 11 10.86 1.95 7.11
N GLY A 12 11.09 2.25 5.84
CA GLY A 12 10.07 2.47 4.82
C GLY A 12 10.81 2.59 3.50
N SER A 13 11.06 1.43 2.88
CA SER A 13 11.88 1.16 1.71
C SER A 13 12.10 2.33 0.74
N SER A 14 13.36 2.70 0.54
CA SER A 14 13.82 3.66 -0.48
C SER A 14 13.92 3.04 -1.88
N GLU A 15 13.14 2.01 -2.18
CA GLU A 15 13.01 1.46 -3.52
C GLU A 15 11.87 2.21 -4.20
N LYS A 16 12.11 2.76 -5.39
CA LYS A 16 11.10 3.49 -6.20
C LYS A 16 9.76 2.75 -6.14
N ASN A 17 8.86 3.27 -5.32
CA ASN A 17 7.41 3.10 -5.32
C ASN A 17 6.92 1.90 -6.15
N GLY A 18 7.14 0.69 -5.62
CA GLY A 18 6.61 -0.55 -6.21
C GLY A 18 5.09 -0.62 -6.11
N PRO A 19 4.47 -1.79 -6.40
CA PRO A 19 3.00 -2.00 -6.35
C PRO A 19 2.28 -1.45 -5.10
N ASN A 20 3.02 -1.21 -4.01
CA ASN A 20 2.55 -0.50 -2.82
C ASN A 20 2.08 0.95 -3.06
N GLU A 21 2.71 1.71 -3.95
CA GLU A 21 2.26 3.08 -4.28
C GLU A 21 0.98 3.06 -5.11
N ALA A 22 0.94 2.20 -6.15
CA ALA A 22 -0.26 1.98 -6.95
C ALA A 22 -1.47 1.59 -6.08
N ALA A 23 -1.28 0.69 -5.11
CA ALA A 23 -2.33 0.31 -4.18
C ALA A 23 -2.73 1.42 -3.22
N ARG A 24 -1.78 2.26 -2.77
CA ARG A 24 -2.08 3.43 -1.94
C ARG A 24 -2.88 4.47 -2.70
N ASP A 25 -2.49 4.77 -3.94
CA ASP A 25 -3.19 5.73 -4.78
C ASP A 25 -4.57 5.20 -5.17
N ALA A 26 -4.67 3.94 -5.60
CA ALA A 26 -5.97 3.31 -5.89
C ALA A 26 -6.90 3.27 -4.67
N ALA A 27 -6.38 2.95 -3.48
CA ALA A 27 -7.17 3.00 -2.25
C ALA A 27 -7.64 4.43 -1.93
N ARG A 28 -6.80 5.43 -2.15
CA ARG A 28 -7.14 6.84 -1.93
C ARG A 28 -8.18 7.34 -2.94
N ASP A 29 -8.00 7.02 -4.22
CA ASP A 29 -8.91 7.39 -5.31
C ASP A 29 -10.29 6.75 -5.13
N ALA A 30 -10.34 5.48 -4.73
CA ALA A 30 -11.59 4.76 -4.44
C ALA A 30 -12.22 5.15 -3.09
N GLY A 31 -11.55 5.97 -2.26
CA GLY A 31 -12.04 6.36 -0.94
C GLY A 31 -12.17 5.19 0.03
N LEU A 32 -11.20 4.25 -0.01
CA LEU A 32 -11.13 3.11 0.89
C LEU A 32 -10.75 3.52 2.30
N ASP A 33 -11.41 2.90 3.28
CA ASP A 33 -11.04 3.00 4.69
C ASP A 33 -9.75 2.21 4.99
N LYS A 34 -9.14 2.44 6.16
CA LYS A 34 -7.86 1.81 6.53
C LYS A 34 -7.89 0.27 6.43
N ASP A 35 -8.99 -0.36 6.82
CA ASP A 35 -9.13 -1.81 6.76
C ASP A 35 -9.26 -2.31 5.31
N GLN A 36 -10.01 -1.59 4.48
CA GLN A 36 -10.16 -1.88 3.05
C GLN A 36 -8.84 -1.66 2.29
N ALA A 37 -8.09 -0.61 2.60
CA ALA A 37 -6.78 -0.36 2.01
C ALA A 37 -5.76 -1.44 2.39
N LYS A 38 -5.84 -1.98 3.62
CA LYS A 38 -5.02 -3.10 4.07
C LYS A 38 -5.40 -4.41 3.39
N GLU A 39 -6.68 -4.59 3.07
CA GLU A 39 -7.16 -5.72 2.28
C GLU A 39 -6.65 -5.64 0.84
N LEU A 40 -6.83 -4.48 0.19
CA LEU A 40 -6.27 -4.21 -1.14
C LEU A 40 -4.77 -4.49 -1.19
N HIS A 41 -4.03 -3.96 -0.20
CA HIS A 41 -2.59 -4.16 -0.09
C HIS A 41 -2.20 -5.65 0.04
N ARG A 42 -3.00 -6.45 0.74
CA ARG A 42 -2.76 -7.90 0.85
C ARG A 42 -3.02 -8.65 -0.45
N GLN A 43 -4.07 -8.28 -1.19
CA GLN A 43 -4.40 -8.93 -2.45
C GLN A 43 -3.39 -8.60 -3.55
N ILE A 44 -2.95 -7.35 -3.63
CA ILE A 44 -1.97 -6.92 -4.64
C ILE A 44 -0.54 -7.38 -4.32
N THR A 45 -0.24 -7.68 -3.05
CA THR A 45 1.08 -8.19 -2.64
C THR A 45 1.27 -9.63 -3.13
N GLY A 46 2.15 -9.80 -4.12
CA GLY A 46 2.53 -11.12 -4.67
C GLY A 46 1.80 -11.54 -5.94
N GLN A 47 0.79 -10.77 -6.39
CA GLN A 47 0.07 -11.06 -7.64
C GLN A 47 0.65 -10.34 -8.87
N GLY A 48 1.54 -9.36 -8.69
CA GLY A 48 2.15 -8.64 -9.82
C GLY A 48 1.12 -7.92 -10.71
N LEU A 49 0.02 -7.46 -10.11
CA LEU A 49 -1.07 -6.79 -10.79
C LEU A 49 -0.63 -5.45 -11.38
N THR A 50 -1.23 -5.09 -12.51
CA THR A 50 -1.07 -3.79 -13.16
C THR A 50 -1.86 -2.70 -12.44
N ASP A 51 -1.50 -1.43 -12.61
CA ASP A 51 -2.22 -0.29 -12.02
C ASP A 51 -3.72 -0.29 -12.33
N LYS A 52 -4.13 -0.76 -13.52
CA LYS A 52 -5.54 -0.87 -13.91
C LYS A 52 -6.28 -1.88 -13.04
N GLU A 53 -5.70 -3.08 -12.88
CA GLU A 53 -6.28 -4.16 -12.07
C GLU A 53 -6.33 -3.77 -10.59
N VAL A 54 -5.29 -3.10 -10.09
CA VAL A 54 -5.26 -2.58 -8.71
C VAL A 54 -6.39 -1.58 -8.46
N ARG A 55 -6.71 -0.72 -9.43
CA ARG A 55 -7.83 0.22 -9.34
C ARG A 55 -9.19 -0.47 -9.45
N GLU A 56 -9.33 -1.47 -10.31
CA GLU A 56 -10.55 -2.27 -10.41
C GLU A 56 -10.82 -2.99 -9.08
N LEU A 57 -9.80 -3.63 -8.51
CA LEU A 57 -9.86 -4.31 -7.22
C LEU A 57 -10.17 -3.35 -6.06
N ALA A 58 -9.61 -2.14 -6.08
CA ALA A 58 -9.93 -1.12 -5.08
C ALA A 58 -11.41 -0.73 -5.12
N ASN A 59 -12.00 -0.61 -6.32
CA ASN A 59 -13.43 -0.32 -6.47
C ASN A 59 -14.30 -1.51 -6.04
N GLU A 60 -13.91 -2.74 -6.33
CA GLU A 60 -14.62 -3.95 -5.86
C GLU A 60 -14.67 -4.01 -4.33
N ILE A 61 -13.53 -3.79 -3.66
CA ILE A 61 -13.45 -3.73 -2.19
C ILE A 61 -14.30 -2.60 -1.61
N LYS A 62 -14.39 -1.44 -2.29
CA LYS A 62 -15.25 -0.34 -1.84
C LYS A 62 -16.72 -0.70 -1.91
N ASN A 63 -17.12 -1.33 -3.02
CA ASN A 63 -18.49 -1.68 -3.32
C ASN A 63 -18.97 -2.94 -2.60
N GLY A 64 -18.06 -3.67 -1.93
CA GLY A 64 -18.37 -4.71 -0.96
C GLY A 64 -18.83 -6.03 -1.58
N GLN A 65 -18.25 -6.43 -2.72
CA GLN A 65 -18.39 -7.80 -3.21
C GLN A 65 -17.62 -8.80 -2.35
#